data_AF-A0A1C2G1W0-F1
#
_entry.id   AF-A0A1C2G1W0-F1
#
_cell.length_a   1.000
_cell.length_b   1.000
_cell.length_c   1.000
_cell.angle_alpha   90.00
_cell.angle_beta   90.00
_cell.angle_gamma   90.00
#
_symmetry.space_group_name_H-M   'P 1'
#
loop_
_entity.id
_entity.type
_entity.pdbx_description
1 polymer ?
#
loop_
_entity_poly.entity_id
_entity_poly.type
_entity_poly.pdbx_seq_one_letter_code
_entity_poly.pdbx_strand_id
1 'polypeptide(L)'
;MREAAFLALIALHLLAATTWVGGVLFFVFAVVPAARAAPSAGIPEAVGRAFRPVAYVALGTLIVTGPLLLLLQGIGPRTLAQARFWMSAFGTTLAIKAALVALVLALTVWHDAVLGPRAERTHKPGATRLVGRAIGLLSVAILLAGLLLTQGL
;
A
#
# COMPACT_ATOMS: atom_id res chain seq x y z
N MET A 1 6.60 -28.42 6.32
CA MET A 1 5.36 -27.63 6.61
C MET A 1 5.62 -26.13 6.81
N ARG A 2 6.57 -25.72 7.66
CA ARG A 2 6.85 -24.29 7.94
C ARG A 2 7.31 -23.48 6.71
N GLU A 3 8.08 -24.11 5.83
CA GLU A 3 8.56 -23.51 4.58
C GLU A 3 7.43 -23.26 3.56
N ALA A 4 6.58 -24.26 3.31
CA ALA A 4 5.41 -24.11 2.44
C ALA A 4 4.45 -23.02 2.94
N ALA A 5 4.25 -22.93 4.26
CA ALA A 5 3.46 -21.86 4.87
C ALA A 5 4.08 -20.47 4.64
N PHE A 6 5.40 -20.35 4.77
CA PHE A 6 6.12 -19.11 4.49
C PHE A 6 5.98 -18.70 3.01
N LEU A 7 6.17 -19.63 2.07
CA LEU A 7 6.04 -19.36 0.64
C LEU A 7 4.60 -18.96 0.24
N ALA A 8 3.60 -19.63 0.79
CA ALA A 8 2.21 -19.26 0.55
C ALA A 8 1.90 -17.85 1.09
N LEU A 9 2.39 -17.54 2.29
CA LEU A 9 2.15 -16.25 2.94
C LEU A 9 2.88 -15.09 2.25
N ILE A 10 4.11 -15.31 1.80
CA ILE A 10 4.87 -14.29 1.06
C ILE A 10 4.28 -14.06 -0.32
N ALA A 11 3.82 -15.11 -1.01
CA ALA A 11 3.10 -14.99 -2.28
C ALA A 11 1.81 -14.18 -2.10
N LEU A 12 1.02 -14.49 -1.07
CA LEU A 12 -0.20 -13.75 -0.74
C LEU A 12 0.10 -12.27 -0.42
N HIS A 13 1.15 -12.01 0.37
CA HIS A 13 1.58 -10.64 0.69
C HIS A 13 2.00 -9.86 -0.57
N LEU A 14 2.77 -10.48 -1.46
CA LEU A 14 3.20 -9.87 -2.73
C LEU A 14 2.02 -9.62 -3.67
N LEU A 15 1.09 -10.57 -3.80
CA LEU A 15 -0.12 -10.40 -4.59
C LEU A 15 -0.95 -9.22 -4.07
N ALA A 16 -1.19 -9.16 -2.76
CA ALA A 16 -1.89 -8.03 -2.16
C ALA A 16 -1.15 -6.70 -2.39
N ALA A 17 0.18 -6.69 -2.24
CA ALA A 17 0.99 -5.49 -2.47
C ALA A 17 0.88 -5.02 -3.91
N THR A 18 1.10 -5.92 -4.87
CA THR A 18 1.08 -5.61 -6.30
C THR A 18 -0.31 -5.24 -6.81
N THR A 19 -1.38 -5.87 -6.31
CA THR A 19 -2.77 -5.46 -6.61
C THR A 19 -3.05 -4.05 -6.13
N TRP A 20 -2.65 -3.71 -4.90
CA TRP A 20 -2.89 -2.38 -4.35
C TRP A 20 -2.07 -1.30 -5.08
N VAL A 21 -0.75 -1.50 -5.24
CA VAL A 21 0.12 -0.56 -5.96
C VAL A 21 -0.32 -0.43 -7.42
N GLY A 22 -0.54 -1.54 -8.10
CA GLY A 22 -0.96 -1.57 -9.50
C GLY A 22 -2.30 -0.87 -9.72
N GLY A 23 -3.27 -1.08 -8.83
CA GLY A 23 -4.58 -0.42 -8.92
C GLY A 23 -4.50 1.10 -8.72
N VAL A 24 -3.71 1.58 -7.74
CA VAL A 24 -3.48 3.03 -7.56
C VAL A 24 -2.80 3.64 -8.79
N LEU A 25 -1.76 3.00 -9.31
CA LEU A 25 -1.04 3.47 -10.50
C LEU A 25 -1.97 3.46 -11.73
N PHE A 26 -2.70 2.38 -11.96
CA PHE A 26 -3.66 2.27 -13.06
C PHE A 26 -4.72 3.38 -12.98
N PHE A 27 -5.27 3.64 -11.80
CA PHE A 27 -6.28 4.69 -11.63
C PHE A 27 -5.72 6.08 -11.97
N VAL A 28 -4.52 6.39 -11.46
CA VAL A 28 -3.88 7.70 -11.61
C VAL A 28 -3.36 7.96 -13.03
N PHE A 29 -2.82 6.93 -13.69
CA PHE A 29 -2.11 7.06 -14.96
C PHE A 29 -2.91 6.60 -16.18
N ALA A 30 -3.95 5.78 -16.00
CA ALA A 30 -4.82 5.36 -17.11
C ALA A 30 -6.23 5.94 -16.98
N VAL A 31 -6.94 5.65 -15.88
CA VAL A 31 -8.36 6.02 -15.73
C VAL A 31 -8.57 7.53 -15.72
N VAL A 32 -7.83 8.25 -14.87
CA VAL A 32 -7.97 9.72 -14.77
C VAL A 32 -7.60 10.42 -16.07
N PRO A 33 -6.48 10.11 -16.76
CA PRO A 33 -6.18 10.71 -18.07
C PRO A 33 -7.20 10.38 -19.16
N ALA A 34 -7.67 9.12 -19.24
CA ALA A 34 -8.65 8.72 -20.23
C ALA A 34 -9.97 9.51 -20.09
N ALA A 35 -10.47 9.67 -18.87
CA ALA A 35 -11.67 10.45 -18.59
C ALA A 35 -11.53 11.95 -18.90
N ARG A 36 -10.28 12.47 -18.97
CA ARG A 36 -10.03 13.85 -19.42
C ARG A 36 -9.99 13.98 -20.94
N ALA A 37 -9.45 12.97 -21.63
CA ALA A 37 -9.34 12.96 -23.09
C ALA A 37 -10.70 12.75 -23.76
N ALA A 38 -11.55 11.92 -23.16
CA ALA A 38 -12.93 11.70 -23.56
C ALA A 38 -13.84 11.87 -22.34
N PRO A 39 -14.46 13.07 -22.16
CA PRO A 39 -15.30 13.35 -21.01
C PRO A 39 -16.40 12.29 -20.88
N SER A 40 -16.29 11.48 -19.85
CA SER A 40 -17.27 10.44 -19.51
C SER A 40 -17.72 10.66 -18.09
N ALA A 41 -18.90 11.26 -17.95
CA ALA A 41 -19.45 11.60 -16.65
C ALA A 41 -19.60 10.33 -15.78
N GLY A 42 -18.96 10.32 -14.61
CA GLY A 42 -19.14 9.27 -13.62
C GLY A 42 -18.28 8.01 -13.77
N ILE A 43 -17.51 7.84 -14.87
CA ILE A 43 -16.68 6.63 -15.07
C ILE A 43 -15.55 6.55 -14.03
N PRO A 44 -14.74 7.60 -13.78
CA PRO A 44 -13.71 7.54 -12.75
C PRO A 44 -14.26 7.20 -11.37
N GLU A 45 -15.40 7.79 -11.01
CA GLU A 45 -16.07 7.56 -9.73
C GLU A 45 -16.59 6.12 -9.63
N ALA A 46 -17.19 5.59 -10.70
CA ALA A 46 -17.66 4.21 -10.75
C ALA A 46 -16.50 3.20 -10.62
N VAL A 47 -15.41 3.42 -11.37
CA VAL A 47 -14.20 2.59 -11.28
C VAL A 47 -13.58 2.68 -9.89
N GLY A 48 -13.51 3.88 -9.31
CA GLY A 48 -12.97 4.10 -7.97
C GLY A 48 -13.79 3.35 -6.91
N ARG A 49 -15.13 3.45 -6.96
CA ARG A 49 -16.03 2.71 -6.06
C ARG A 49 -15.90 1.21 -6.23
N ALA A 50 -15.77 0.70 -7.46
CA ALA A 50 -15.60 -0.72 -7.73
C ALA A 50 -14.24 -1.26 -7.24
N PHE A 51 -13.17 -0.45 -7.36
CA PHE A 51 -11.84 -0.85 -6.88
C PHE A 51 -11.70 -0.75 -5.35
N ARG A 52 -12.48 0.11 -4.69
CA ARG A 52 -12.41 0.36 -3.25
C ARG A 52 -12.44 -0.89 -2.36
N PRO A 53 -13.39 -1.85 -2.51
CA PRO A 53 -13.37 -3.07 -1.70
C PRO A 53 -12.11 -3.93 -1.97
N VAL A 54 -11.65 -4.00 -3.22
CA VAL A 54 -10.40 -4.71 -3.58
C VAL A 54 -9.20 -4.09 -2.88
N ALA A 55 -9.11 -2.76 -2.88
CA ALA A 55 -8.07 -2.02 -2.19
C ALA A 55 -8.06 -2.30 -0.68
N TYR A 56 -9.22 -2.29 -0.02
CA TYR A 56 -9.32 -2.57 1.41
C TYR A 56 -8.98 -4.02 1.75
N VAL A 57 -9.39 -5.00 0.92
CA VAL A 57 -9.00 -6.41 1.10
C VAL A 57 -7.49 -6.57 0.95
N ALA A 58 -6.89 -5.93 -0.04
CA ALA A 58 -5.44 -5.95 -0.24
C ALA A 58 -4.71 -5.32 0.96
N LEU A 59 -5.15 -4.15 1.43
CA LEU A 59 -4.57 -3.49 2.60
C LEU A 59 -4.70 -4.33 3.88
N GLY A 60 -5.89 -4.90 4.13
CA GLY A 60 -6.11 -5.81 5.27
C GLY A 60 -5.19 -7.04 5.19
N THR A 61 -5.03 -7.61 4.01
CA THR A 61 -4.11 -8.72 3.76
C THR A 61 -2.67 -8.30 4.08
N LEU A 62 -2.21 -7.14 3.63
CA LEU A 62 -0.85 -6.64 3.92
C LEU A 62 -0.60 -6.45 5.43
N ILE A 63 -1.57 -5.85 6.13
CA ILE A 63 -1.50 -5.61 7.58
C ILE A 63 -1.39 -6.93 8.36
N VAL A 64 -2.11 -7.97 7.94
CA VAL A 64 -2.10 -9.27 8.62
C VAL A 64 -0.86 -10.09 8.24
N THR A 65 -0.53 -10.16 6.96
CA THR A 65 0.55 -11.03 6.46
C THR A 65 1.94 -10.49 6.82
N GLY A 66 2.13 -9.17 6.95
CA GLY A 66 3.42 -8.58 7.35
C GLY A 66 3.94 -9.09 8.71
N PRO A 67 3.19 -8.92 9.81
CA PRO A 67 3.55 -9.46 11.12
C PRO A 67 3.67 -10.98 11.16
N LEU A 68 2.80 -11.71 10.45
CA LEU A 68 2.88 -13.16 10.36
C LEU A 68 4.18 -13.64 9.71
N LEU A 69 4.65 -12.95 8.66
CA LEU A 69 5.94 -13.23 8.03
C LEU A 69 7.12 -13.00 9.00
N LEU A 70 7.07 -11.94 9.82
CA LEU A 70 8.07 -11.70 10.86
C LEU A 70 8.09 -12.83 11.91
N LEU A 71 6.91 -13.28 12.35
CA LEU A 71 6.80 -14.39 13.30
C LEU A 71 7.37 -15.69 12.72
N LEU A 72 7.11 -15.99 11.44
CA LEU A 72 7.70 -17.15 10.77
C LEU A 72 9.22 -17.04 10.63
N GLN A 73 9.77 -15.84 10.57
CA GLN A 73 11.22 -15.60 10.62
C GLN A 73 11.81 -15.58 12.04
N GLY A 74 10.99 -15.85 13.08
CA GLY A 74 11.44 -15.86 14.48
C GLY A 74 11.51 -14.47 15.14
N ILE A 75 11.00 -13.45 14.46
CA ILE A 75 10.95 -12.07 14.95
C ILE A 75 9.60 -11.86 15.62
N GLY A 76 9.55 -12.15 16.92
CA GLY A 76 8.36 -11.99 17.75
C GLY A 76 8.36 -10.73 18.63
N PRO A 77 7.31 -10.55 19.46
CA PRO A 77 7.17 -9.38 20.32
C PRO A 77 8.36 -9.13 21.24
N ARG A 78 9.00 -10.22 21.74
CA ARG A 78 10.21 -10.13 22.57
C ARG A 78 11.40 -9.54 21.83
N THR A 79 11.56 -9.86 20.55
CA THR A 79 12.63 -9.31 19.70
C THR A 79 12.34 -7.86 19.36
N LEU A 80 11.08 -7.54 19.04
CA LEU A 80 10.64 -6.18 18.74
C LEU A 80 10.72 -5.24 19.96
N ALA A 81 10.69 -5.76 21.19
CA ALA A 81 10.87 -4.96 22.40
C ALA A 81 12.34 -4.56 22.68
N GLN A 82 13.30 -5.09 21.93
CA GLN A 82 14.73 -4.87 22.19
C GLN A 82 15.26 -3.68 21.38
N ALA A 83 15.82 -2.67 22.06
CA ALA A 83 16.43 -1.50 21.38
C ALA A 83 17.54 -1.90 20.39
N ARG A 84 18.36 -2.91 20.73
CA ARG A 84 19.43 -3.43 19.85
C ARG A 84 18.91 -3.97 18.51
N PHE A 85 17.67 -4.47 18.48
CA PHE A 85 17.08 -4.95 17.24
C PHE A 85 16.85 -3.78 16.28
N TRP A 86 16.28 -2.68 16.76
CA TRP A 86 16.01 -1.48 15.96
C TRP A 86 17.28 -0.76 15.51
N MET A 87 18.38 -0.91 16.24
CA MET A 87 19.71 -0.41 15.83
C MET A 87 20.39 -1.27 14.76
N SER A 88 19.92 -2.48 14.50
CA SER A 88 20.45 -3.30 13.40
C SER A 88 19.97 -2.77 12.05
N ALA A 89 20.73 -3.03 10.99
CA ALA A 89 20.32 -2.67 9.62
C ALA A 89 18.92 -3.21 9.28
N PHE A 90 18.67 -4.49 9.59
CA PHE A 90 17.36 -5.11 9.39
C PHE A 90 16.24 -4.38 10.17
N GLY A 91 16.45 -4.10 11.46
CA GLY A 91 15.45 -3.44 12.29
C GLY A 91 15.17 -2.00 11.85
N THR A 92 16.20 -1.25 11.44
CA THR A 92 16.05 0.10 10.90
C THR A 92 15.23 0.08 9.61
N THR A 93 15.54 -0.81 8.67
CA THR A 93 14.79 -0.90 7.41
C THR A 93 13.35 -1.37 7.63
N LEU A 94 13.14 -2.29 8.57
CA LEU A 94 11.79 -2.68 9.00
C LEU A 94 11.01 -1.49 9.58
N ALA A 95 11.64 -0.66 10.41
CA ALA A 95 11.02 0.53 10.99
C ALA A 95 10.61 1.54 9.91
N ILE A 96 11.51 1.83 8.96
CA ILE A 96 11.23 2.72 7.83
C ILE A 96 10.06 2.17 7.00
N LYS A 97 10.09 0.87 6.67
CA LYS A 97 9.01 0.21 5.94
C LYS A 97 7.67 0.32 6.68
N ALA A 98 7.67 0.04 7.98
CA ALA A 98 6.46 0.12 8.80
C ALA A 98 5.91 1.56 8.89
N ALA A 99 6.79 2.54 9.04
CA ALA A 99 6.42 3.96 9.06
C ALA A 99 5.81 4.40 7.71
N LEU A 100 6.41 3.98 6.60
CA LEU A 100 5.87 4.27 5.26
C LEU A 100 4.52 3.60 5.02
N VAL A 101 4.34 2.35 5.46
CA VAL A 101 3.04 1.65 5.39
C VAL A 101 2.00 2.38 6.24
N ALA A 102 2.34 2.80 7.46
CA ALA A 102 1.44 3.57 8.33
C ALA A 102 1.05 4.91 7.69
N LEU A 103 2.01 5.62 7.10
CA LEU A 103 1.77 6.87 6.38
C LEU A 103 0.83 6.65 5.19
N VAL A 104 1.07 5.62 4.38
CA VAL A 104 0.22 5.27 3.24
C VAL A 104 -1.21 4.93 3.69
N LEU A 105 -1.36 4.16 4.77
CA LEU A 105 -2.67 3.81 5.32
C LEU A 105 -3.41 5.07 5.79
N ALA A 106 -2.73 5.94 6.53
CA ALA A 106 -3.30 7.21 6.98
C ALA A 106 -3.72 8.10 5.80
N LEU A 107 -2.87 8.23 4.78
CA LEU A 107 -3.17 8.97 3.56
C LEU A 107 -4.34 8.35 2.78
N THR A 108 -4.44 7.03 2.72
CA THR A 108 -5.52 6.33 2.02
C THR A 108 -6.87 6.56 2.73
N VAL A 109 -6.90 6.39 4.05
CA VAL A 109 -8.11 6.65 4.85
C VAL A 109 -8.50 8.13 4.76
N TRP A 110 -7.54 9.03 4.89
CA TRP A 110 -7.77 10.47 4.74
C TRP A 110 -8.32 10.81 3.36
N HIS A 111 -7.69 10.30 2.30
CA HIS A 111 -8.12 10.50 0.92
C HIS A 111 -9.57 10.05 0.71
N ASP A 112 -9.89 8.85 1.16
CA ASP A 112 -11.23 8.29 1.00
C ASP A 112 -12.30 9.03 1.80
N ALA A 113 -11.97 9.51 3.01
CA ALA A 113 -12.90 10.23 3.87
C ALA A 113 -13.09 11.70 3.47
N VAL A 114 -12.04 12.36 2.97
CA VAL A 114 -11.99 13.82 2.81
C VAL A 114 -12.08 14.24 1.35
N LEU A 115 -11.38 13.53 0.46
CA LEU A 115 -11.23 13.89 -0.96
C LEU A 115 -12.25 13.17 -1.84
N GLY A 116 -12.65 11.95 -1.50
CA GLY A 116 -13.72 11.22 -2.19
C GLY A 116 -15.04 12.02 -2.24
N PRO A 117 -15.63 12.41 -1.10
CA PRO A 117 -16.88 13.17 -1.08
C PRO A 117 -16.76 14.59 -1.67
N ARG A 118 -15.57 15.21 -1.61
CA ARG A 118 -15.34 16.55 -2.16
C ARG A 118 -15.21 16.55 -3.69
N ALA A 119 -14.59 15.52 -4.26
CA ALA A 119 -14.49 15.37 -5.72
C ALA A 119 -15.87 15.18 -6.36
N GLU A 120 -16.72 14.34 -5.75
CA GLU A 120 -18.12 14.14 -6.19
C GLU A 120 -18.93 15.44 -6.15
N ARG A 121 -18.70 16.31 -5.16
CA ARG A 121 -19.46 17.56 -4.98
C ARG A 121 -18.98 18.73 -5.82
N THR A 122 -17.69 18.82 -6.13
CA THR A 122 -17.08 20.04 -6.70
C THR A 122 -16.60 19.91 -8.14
N HIS A 123 -16.56 18.70 -8.70
CA HIS A 123 -16.06 18.42 -10.07
C HIS A 123 -14.64 19.01 -10.35
N LYS A 124 -13.86 19.31 -9.30
CA LYS A 124 -12.50 19.88 -9.36
C LYS A 124 -11.48 18.91 -8.73
N PRO A 125 -10.89 17.97 -9.49
CA PRO A 125 -10.12 16.84 -8.94
C PRO A 125 -8.62 17.10 -8.67
N GLY A 126 -8.17 18.37 -8.67
CA GLY A 126 -6.73 18.71 -8.64
C GLY A 126 -5.97 18.14 -7.43
N ALA A 127 -6.50 18.32 -6.22
CA ALA A 127 -5.88 17.84 -4.98
C ALA A 127 -5.94 16.30 -4.86
N THR A 128 -7.05 15.68 -5.28
CA THR A 128 -7.25 14.22 -5.31
C THR A 128 -6.18 13.52 -6.15
N ARG A 129 -5.81 14.14 -7.29
CA ARG A 129 -4.78 13.61 -8.20
C ARG A 129 -3.36 13.68 -7.62
N LEU A 130 -2.99 14.78 -6.97
CA LEU A 130 -1.66 14.92 -6.38
C LEU A 130 -1.47 13.90 -5.24
N VAL A 131 -2.49 13.75 -4.40
CA VAL A 131 -2.48 12.78 -3.30
C VAL A 131 -2.44 11.35 -3.84
N GLY A 132 -3.24 11.01 -4.86
CA GLY A 132 -3.18 9.68 -5.49
C GLY A 132 -1.82 9.34 -6.09
N ARG A 133 -1.15 10.32 -6.72
CA ARG A 133 0.23 10.17 -7.23
C ARG A 133 1.24 9.96 -6.11
N ALA A 134 1.15 10.77 -5.06
CA ALA A 134 2.03 10.65 -3.89
C ALA A 134 1.87 9.27 -3.24
N ILE A 135 0.63 8.80 -3.04
CA ILE A 135 0.34 7.45 -2.56
C ILE A 135 1.01 6.42 -3.47
N GLY A 136 0.76 6.45 -4.78
CA GLY A 136 1.36 5.50 -5.73
C GLY A 136 2.89 5.48 -5.71
N LEU A 137 3.54 6.65 -5.68
CA LEU A 137 5.00 6.74 -5.64
C LEU A 137 5.59 6.24 -4.31
N LEU A 138 4.96 6.60 -3.18
CA LEU A 138 5.36 6.08 -1.87
C LEU A 138 5.19 4.55 -1.81
N SER A 139 4.16 4.02 -2.46
CA SER A 139 3.91 2.58 -2.56
C SER A 139 5.03 1.83 -3.29
N VAL A 140 5.49 2.40 -4.40
CA VAL A 140 6.62 1.86 -5.17
C VAL A 140 7.89 1.93 -4.33
N ALA A 141 8.13 3.03 -3.62
CA ALA A 141 9.27 3.14 -2.70
C ALA A 141 9.23 2.07 -1.60
N ILE A 142 8.06 1.75 -1.05
CA ILE A 142 7.87 0.67 -0.07
C ILE A 142 8.21 -0.71 -0.67
N LEU A 143 7.77 -0.98 -1.91
CA LEU A 143 8.10 -2.23 -2.60
C LEU A 143 9.62 -2.37 -2.81
N LEU A 144 10.28 -1.30 -3.26
CA LEU A 144 11.72 -1.27 -3.46
C LEU A 144 12.49 -1.43 -2.16
N ALA A 145 12.06 -0.75 -1.08
CA ALA A 145 12.64 -0.94 0.25
C ALA A 145 12.48 -2.38 0.77
N GLY A 146 11.36 -3.04 0.45
CA GLY A 146 11.15 -4.46 0.71
C GLY A 146 12.13 -5.38 -0.03
N LEU A 147 12.49 -5.01 -1.26
CA LEU A 147 13.50 -5.72 -2.04
C LEU A 147 14.91 -5.53 -1.46
N LEU A 148 15.24 -4.30 -1.05
CA LEU A 148 16.51 -3.99 -0.39
C LEU A 148 16.66 -4.77 0.92
N LEU A 149 15.59 -4.90 1.70
CA LEU A 149 15.51 -5.75 2.91
C LEU A 149 15.88 -7.22 2.63
N THR A 150 15.50 -7.76 1.48
CA THR A 150 15.82 -9.15 1.12
C THR A 150 17.26 -9.33 0.62
N GLN A 151 17.93 -8.24 0.22
CA GLN A 151 19.30 -8.28 -0.31
C GLN A 151 20.37 -8.11 0.78
N GLY A 152 19.98 -7.86 2.05
CA GLY A 152 20.93 -7.76 3.16
C GLY A 152 21.83 -6.53 3.14
N LEU A 153 21.40 -5.46 2.47
CA LEU A 153 21.98 -4.11 2.58
C LEU A 153 21.26 -3.30 3.67
#